data_AF-A0A2N1FAZ5-F1
#
_entry.id   AF-A0A2N1FAZ5-F1
#
_cell.length_a   1.000
_cell.length_b   1.000
_cell.length_c   1.000
_cell.angle_alpha   90.00
_cell.angle_beta   90.00
_cell.angle_gamma   90.00
#
_symmetry.space_group_name_H-M   'P 1'
#
loop_
_entity.id
_entity.type
_entity.pdbx_description
1 polymer ?
#
loop_
_entity_poly.entity_id
_entity_poly.type
_entity_poly.pdbx_seq_one_letter_code
_entity_poly.pdbx_strand_id
1 'polypeptide(L)' 'MNTEFEKQKIDEKIYLINGGNDGELIFLNDELYRYFYNTYINKQRKPLEVKEWTKVMEIKEMKQ' A
#
# COMPACT_ATOMS: atom_id res chain seq x y z
N MET A 1 4.03 -4.06 10.71
CA MET A 1 3.16 -2.88 10.93
C MET A 1 1.69 -3.28 10.88
N ASN A 2 1.14 -3.74 9.74
CA ASN A 2 -0.24 -4.25 9.67
C ASN A 2 -0.51 -5.43 10.64
N THR A 3 0.45 -6.31 10.86
CA THR A 3 0.36 -7.38 11.89
C THR A 3 0.12 -6.85 13.30
N GLU A 4 0.63 -5.66 13.65
CA GLU A 4 0.39 -5.06 14.96
C GLU A 4 -0.98 -4.39 15.04
N PHE A 5 -1.52 -3.93 13.91
CA PHE A 5 -2.88 -3.37 13.83
C PHE A 5 -3.91 -4.48 14.01
N GLU A 6 -3.68 -5.63 13.38
CA GLU A 6 -4.50 -6.84 13.55
C GLU A 6 -4.55 -7.30 15.02
N LYS A 7 -3.40 -7.34 15.71
CA LYS A 7 -3.34 -7.69 17.14
C LYS A 7 -4.15 -6.73 18.02
N GLN A 8 -4.22 -5.46 17.63
CA GLN A 8 -4.97 -4.41 18.33
C GLN A 8 -6.44 -4.32 17.88
N LYS A 9 -6.88 -5.18 16.95
CA LYS A 9 -8.23 -5.17 16.36
C LYS A 9 -8.58 -3.82 15.72
N ILE A 10 -7.58 -3.16 15.14
CA ILE A 10 -7.77 -1.96 14.31
C ILE A 10 -8.23 -2.44 12.93
N ASP A 11 -9.29 -1.83 12.40
CA ASP A 11 -9.93 -2.24 11.12
C ASP A 11 -9.13 -1.75 9.91
N GLU A 12 -8.37 -0.67 10.08
CA GLU A 12 -7.53 -0.09 9.04
C GLU A 12 -6.24 -0.88 8.81
N LYS A 13 -5.77 -0.85 7.57
CA LYS A 13 -4.48 -1.34 7.12
C LYS A 13 -3.71 -0.23 6.43
N ILE A 14 -2.39 -0.34 6.47
CA ILE A 14 -1.48 0.58 5.83
C ILE A 14 -1.15 0.08 4.43
N TYR A 15 -1.32 0.97 3.47
CA TYR A 15 -1.01 0.77 2.06
C TYR A 15 -0.04 1.85 1.57
N LEU A 16 0.79 1.52 0.60
CA LEU A 16 1.71 2.47 -0.02
C LEU A 16 1.06 3.06 -1.27
N ILE A 17 1.13 4.38 -1.42
CA ILE A 17 0.69 5.14 -2.58
C ILE A 17 1.92 5.81 -3.18
N ASN A 18 2.10 5.67 -4.50
CA ASN A 18 3.18 6.30 -5.25
C ASN A 18 4.60 5.85 -4.83
N GLY A 19 5.53 5.94 -5.77
CA GLY A 19 6.95 5.56 -5.59
C GLY A 19 7.91 6.63 -6.06
N GLY A 20 7.42 7.86 -6.27
CA GLY A 20 8.27 9.02 -6.46
C GLY A 20 9.12 9.35 -5.22
N ASN A 21 9.79 10.50 -5.24
CA ASN A 21 10.73 10.91 -4.18
C ASN A 21 10.14 10.93 -2.77
N ASP A 22 8.83 11.14 -2.65
CA ASP A 22 8.12 11.29 -1.38
C ASP A 22 7.08 10.18 -1.26
N GLY A 23 7.53 8.93 -1.04
CA GLY A 23 6.64 7.79 -0.89
C GLY A 23 5.50 8.09 0.09
N GLU A 24 4.26 7.94 -0.36
CA GLU A 24 3.08 8.22 0.45
C GLU A 24 2.55 6.92 1.06
N LEU A 25 1.95 7.02 2.24
CA LEU A 25 1.22 5.92 2.86
C LEU A 25 -0.18 6.38 3.24
N ILE A 26 -1.12 5.44 3.18
CA ILE A 26 -2.51 5.70 3.53
C ILE A 26 -3.02 4.59 4.45
N PHE A 27 -3.93 4.96 5.34
CA PHE A 27 -4.68 4.03 6.19
C PHE A 27 -6.07 3.85 5.60
N LEU A 28 -6.44 2.61 5.28
CA LEU A 28 -7.74 2.29 4.71
C LEU A 28 -8.29 1.03 5.38
N ASN A 29 -9.60 1.01 5.64
CA ASN A 29 -10.29 -0.25 5.88
C ASN A 29 -10.51 -1.01 4.56
N ASP A 30 -10.99 -2.25 4.66
CA ASP A 30 -11.15 -3.14 3.51
C ASP A 30 -12.14 -2.60 2.45
N GLU A 31 -13.18 -1.86 2.86
CA GLU A 31 -14.15 -1.27 1.93
C GLU A 31 -13.52 -0.15 1.09
N LEU A 32 -12.89 0.82 1.75
CA LEU A 32 -12.23 1.94 1.07
C LEU A 32 -11.05 1.44 0.22
N TYR A 33 -10.29 0.46 0.70
CA TYR A 33 -9.24 -0.18 -0.08
C TYR A 33 -9.78 -0.73 -1.41
N ARG A 34 -10.84 -1.55 -1.36
CA ARG A 34 -11.45 -2.11 -2.58
C ARG A 34 -11.95 -1.02 -3.52
N TYR A 35 -12.58 0.03 -2.99
CA TYR A 35 -13.05 1.15 -3.79
C TYR A 35 -11.90 1.85 -4.53
N PHE A 36 -10.85 2.26 -3.81
CA PHE A 36 -9.72 2.96 -4.42
C PHE A 36 -8.93 2.06 -5.38
N TYR A 37 -8.68 0.80 -4.99
CA TYR A 37 -7.96 -0.15 -5.83
C TYR A 37 -8.64 -0.36 -7.19
N ASN A 38 -9.97 -0.43 -7.21
CA ASN A 38 -10.76 -0.59 -8.44
C ASN A 38 -10.93 0.70 -9.24
N THR A 39 -10.94 1.87 -8.57
CA THR A 39 -11.15 3.16 -9.22
C THR A 39 -9.90 3.67 -9.94
N TYR A 40 -8.73 3.54 -9.32
CA TYR A 40 -7.48 3.99 -9.94
C TYR A 40 -7.02 2.99 -11.00
N ILE A 41 -6.91 3.42 -12.26
CA ILE A 41 -6.41 2.57 -13.36
C ILE A 41 -4.87 2.52 -13.34
N ASN A 42 -4.22 3.67 -13.10
CA ASN A 42 -2.77 3.77 -13.04
C ASN A 42 -2.24 3.05 -11.80
N LYS A 43 -1.53 1.94 -12.01
CA LYS A 43 -0.95 1.11 -10.93
C LYS A 43 0.01 1.87 -10.02
N GLN A 44 0.77 2.83 -10.56
CA GLN A 44 1.71 3.65 -9.77
C GLN A 44 1.01 4.64 -8.83
N ARG A 45 -0.32 4.82 -8.95
CA ARG A 45 -1.12 5.71 -8.09
C ARG A 45 -2.16 4.98 -7.25
N LYS A 46 -2.19 3.64 -7.31
CA LYS A 46 -3.08 2.82 -6.49
C LYS A 46 -2.53 2.71 -5.05
N PRO A 47 -3.40 2.56 -4.04
CA PRO A 47 -2.98 2.01 -2.77
C PRO A 47 -2.62 0.54 -2.98
N LEU A 48 -1.38 0.16 -2.66
CA LEU A 48 -0.86 -1.18 -2.87
C LEU A 48 -0.32 -1.74 -1.57
N GLU A 49 -0.46 -3.06 -1.38
CA GLU A 49 0.31 -3.76 -0.36
C GLU A 49 1.79 -3.69 -0.69
N VAL A 50 2.66 -3.71 0.33
CA VAL A 50 4.12 -3.55 0.17
C VAL A 50 4.68 -4.48 -0.92
N LYS A 51 4.25 -5.75 -0.96
CA LYS A 51 4.72 -6.73 -1.94
C LYS A 51 4.30 -6.43 -3.38
N GLU A 52 3.13 -5.83 -3.58
CA GLU A 52 2.68 -5.41 -4.90
C GLU A 52 3.34 -4.09 -5.29
N TRP A 53 3.44 -3.15 -4.34
CA TRP A 53 4.09 -1.87 -4.51
C TRP A 53 5.55 -2.01 -4.95
N THR A 54 6.35 -2.87 -4.31
CA THR A 54 7.75 -3.07 -4.69
C THR A 54 7.90 -3.57 -6.13
N LYS A 55 6.96 -4.41 -6.59
CA LYS A 55 6.94 -4.88 -7.99
C LYS A 55 6.54 -3.76 -8.96
N VAL A 56 5.50 -2.99 -8.64
CA VAL A 56 5.00 -1.90 -9.50
C VAL A 56 6.02 -0.76 -9.61
N MET A 57 6.76 -0.49 -8.54
CA MET A 57 7.79 0.56 -8.48
C MET A 57 9.19 0.07 -8.89
N GLU A 58 9.32 -1.20 -9.31
CA GLU A 58 10.59 -1.79 -9.73
C GLU A 58 11.72 -1.62 -8.69
N ILE A 59 11.35 -1.61 -7.41
CA ILE A 59 12.28 -1.45 -6.30
C ILE A 59 13.15 -2.70 -6.26
N LYS A 60 14.44 -2.54 -6.54
CA LYS A 60 15.42 -3.60 -6.35
C LYS A 60 15.75 -3.69 -4.87
N GLU A 61 15.61 -4.88 -4.30
CA GLU A 61 16.14 -5.15 -2.98
C GLU A 61 17.65 -4.81 -2.99
N MET A 62 18.06 -3.90 -2.12
CA MET A 62 19.48 -3.71 -1.87
C MET A 62 19.98 -4.97 -1.19
N LYS A 63 20.86 -5.72 -1.84
CA LYS A 63 21.60 -6.78 -1.19
C LYS A 63 22.44 -6.13 -0.08
N GLN A 64 22.11 -6.45 1.16
CA GLN A 64 22.97 -6.16 2.32
C GLN A 64 24.18 -7.10 2.30
#